data_AF-A0A389MU85-F1
#
_entry.id   AF-A0A389MU85-F1
#
_cell.length_a   1.000
_cell.length_b   1.000
_cell.length_c   1.000
_cell.angle_alpha   90.00
_cell.angle_beta   90.00
_cell.angle_gamma   90.00
#
_symmetry.space_group_name_H-M   'P 1'
#
loop_
_entity.id
_entity.type
_entity.pdbx_description
1 polymer ?
#
loop_
_entity_poly.entity_id
_entity_poly.type
_entity_poly.pdbx_seq_one_letter_code
_entity_poly.pdbx_strand_id
1 'polypeptide(L)' 'MASATMHPGDQVVFERLDVAELLGIWRHARGRIVGIHGQGCRAQTVDVKFDGHATLHRYLPDVFRRIH' A
#
# COMPACT_ATOMS: atom_id res chain seq x y z
N MET A 1 7.08 0.93 16.88
CA MET A 1 5.85 0.52 16.18
C MET A 1 6.21 -0.66 15.30
N ALA A 2 5.52 -1.79 15.44
CA ALA A 2 5.82 -2.97 14.63
C ALA A 2 5.54 -2.61 13.16
N SER A 3 6.57 -2.58 12.31
CA SER A 3 6.35 -2.64 10.87
C SER A 3 5.51 -3.88 10.63
N ALA A 4 4.25 -3.68 10.25
CA ALA A 4 3.43 -4.79 9.81
C ALA A 4 4.17 -5.38 8.60
N THR A 5 4.76 -6.57 8.77
CA THR A 5 5.41 -7.29 7.68
C THR A 5 4.32 -7.59 6.67
N MET A 6 4.27 -6.75 5.64
CA MET A 6 3.42 -6.91 4.48
C MET A 6 4.06 -7.95 3.57
N HIS A 7 3.25 -8.76 2.90
CA HIS A 7 3.70 -9.76 1.95
C HIS A 7 3.10 -9.54 0.56
N PRO A 8 3.81 -9.93 -0.53
CA PRO A 8 3.19 -9.97 -1.84
C PRO A 8 1.96 -10.89 -1.79
N GLY A 9 0.82 -10.38 -2.26
CA GLY A 9 -0.47 -11.06 -2.15
C GLY A 9 -1.40 -10.50 -1.07
N ASP A 10 -0.88 -9.80 -0.05
CA ASP A 10 -1.70 -9.21 1.01
C ASP A 10 -2.66 -8.17 0.42
N GLN A 11 -3.90 -8.19 0.91
CA GLN A 11 -4.87 -7.18 0.54
C GLN A 11 -4.78 -5.99 1.49
N VAL A 12 -4.70 -4.79 0.91
CA VAL A 12 -4.52 -3.53 1.62
C VAL A 12 -5.54 -2.49 1.16
N VAL A 13 -5.83 -1.54 2.04
CA VAL A 13 -6.59 -0.32 1.72
C VAL A 13 -5.80 0.89 2.16
N PHE A 14 -6.12 2.05 1.62
CA PHE A 14 -5.59 3.30 2.15
C PHE A 14 -6.14 3.53 3.57
N GLU A 15 -5.23 3.67 4.53
CA GLU A 15 -5.60 4.09 5.89
C GLU A 15 -5.89 5.60 5.92
N ARG A 16 -5.13 6.36 5.11
CA ARG A 16 -5.24 7.82 5.04
C ARG A 16 -6.15 8.24 3.90
N LEU A 17 -7.42 8.47 4.23
CA LEU A 17 -8.44 9.00 3.32
C LEU A 17 -8.05 10.34 2.69
N ASP A 18 -7.36 11.22 3.43
CA ASP A 18 -6.91 12.52 2.94
C ASP A 18 -5.91 12.40 1.77
N VAL A 19 -5.08 11.35 1.77
CA VAL A 19 -4.09 11.09 0.72
C VAL A 19 -4.76 10.46 -0.49
N ALA A 20 -5.75 9.59 -0.28
CA ALA A 20 -6.52 8.98 -1.35
C ALA A 20 -7.35 10.02 -2.13
N GLU A 21 -8.01 10.95 -1.43
CA GLU A 21 -8.75 12.06 -2.07
C GLU A 21 -7.82 12.98 -2.87
N LEU A 22 -6.64 13.31 -2.33
CA LEU A 22 -5.64 14.12 -3.04
C LEU A 22 -5.12 13.46 -4.33
N LEU A 23 -5.06 12.13 -4.35
CA LEU A 23 -4.61 11.33 -5.48
C LEU A 23 -5.75 10.93 -6.44
N GLY A 24 -7.00 11.27 -6.14
CA GLY A 24 -8.17 10.84 -6.91
C GLY A 24 -8.41 9.32 -6.86
N ILE A 25 -7.83 8.63 -5.87
CA ILE A 25 -7.96 7.20 -5.67
C ILE A 25 -9.15 6.95 -4.74
N TRP A 26 -9.97 5.96 -5.08
CA TRP A 26 -11.26 5.75 -4.41
C TRP A 26 -11.08 5.47 -2.91
N ARG A 27 -11.91 6.11 -2.08
CA ARG A 27 -11.98 5.99 -0.60
C ARG A 27 -12.04 4.56 -0.05
N HIS A 28 -12.29 3.56 -0.90
CA HIS A 28 -12.39 2.15 -0.57
C HIS A 28 -11.64 1.26 -1.56
N ALA A 29 -10.70 1.82 -2.32
CA ALA A 29 -9.92 1.05 -3.27
C ALA A 29 -9.16 -0.03 -2.50
N ARG A 30 -9.49 -1.29 -2.80
CA ARG A 30 -8.76 -2.44 -2.31
C ARG A 30 -7.61 -2.68 -3.27
N GLY A 31 -6.42 -2.70 -2.72
CA GLY A 31 -5.20 -2.99 -3.43
C GLY A 31 -4.63 -4.33 -3.01
N ARG A 32 -3.89 -4.97 -3.89
CA ARG A 32 -3.08 -6.13 -3.55
C ARG A 32 -1.62 -5.77 -3.70
N ILE A 33 -0.81 -6.16 -2.72
CA ILE A 33 0.64 -5.97 -2.81
C ILE A 33 1.18 -6.87 -3.90
N VAL A 34 1.83 -6.27 -4.89
CA VAL A 34 2.45 -6.97 -6.02
C VAL A 34 3.97 -7.03 -5.92
N GLY A 35 4.56 -6.15 -5.12
CA GLY A 35 6.00 -6.09 -4.91
C GLY A 35 6.35 -5.39 -3.61
N ILE A 36 7.51 -5.73 -3.05
CA ILE A 36 8.04 -5.09 -1.86
C ILE A 36 9.49 -4.75 -2.14
N HIS A 37 9.81 -3.47 -1.96
CA HIS A 37 11.11 -2.89 -2.23
C HIS A 37 11.68 -2.34 -0.93
N GLY A 38 12.66 -3.02 -0.37
CA GLY A 38 13.33 -2.59 0.85
C GLY A 38 14.13 -3.74 1.41
N GLN A 39 15.45 -3.61 1.36
CA GLN A 39 16.39 -4.52 2.02
C GLN A 39 17.20 -3.71 3.04
N GLY A 40 17.28 -4.22 4.27
CA GLY A 40 18.15 -3.67 5.32
C GLY A 40 17.64 -2.39 5.98
N CYS A 41 18.53 -1.41 6.20
CA CYS A 41 18.27 -0.19 6.97
C CYS A 41 17.47 0.91 6.24
N ARG A 42 16.95 0.65 5.04
CA ARG A 42 16.10 1.61 4.30
C ARG A 42 14.63 1.36 4.57
N ALA A 43 13.84 2.44 4.53
CA ALA A 43 12.39 2.36 4.62
C ALA A 43 11.86 1.36 3.59
N GLN A 44 11.16 0.33 4.07
CA GLN A 44 10.49 -0.62 3.20
C GLN A 44 9.41 0.13 2.43
N THR A 45 9.32 -0.11 1.13
CA THR A 45 8.30 0.43 0.26
C THR A 45 7.59 -0.74 -0.43
N VAL A 46 6.34 -0.54 -0.81
CA VAL A 46 5.48 -1.55 -1.41
C VAL A 46 4.89 -1.04 -2.71
N ASP A 47 4.75 -1.96 -3.64
CA ASP A 47 4.02 -1.76 -4.87
C ASP A 47 2.64 -2.39 -4.70
N VAL A 48 1.59 -1.60 -4.92
CA VAL A 48 0.21 -1.99 -4.68
C VAL A 48 -0.60 -1.80 -5.95
N LYS A 49 -1.21 -2.87 -6.43
CA LYS A 49 -2.15 -2.82 -7.56
C LYS A 49 -3.56 -2.68 -7.02
N PHE A 50 -4.20 -1.56 -7.32
CA PHE A 50 -5.59 -1.30 -6.95
C PHE A 50 -6.55 -1.80 -8.02
N ASP A 51 -7.65 -2.42 -7.60
CA ASP A 51 -8.68 -2.89 -8.52
C ASP A 51 -9.31 -1.70 -9.27
N GLY A 52 -9.26 -1.73 -10.60
CA GLY A 52 -9.77 -0.65 -11.46
C GLY A 52 -8.87 0.59 -11.56
N HIS A 53 -7.66 0.55 -10.98
CA HIS A 53 -6.73 1.69 -10.98
C HIS A 53 -5.30 1.29 -11.37
N ALA A 54 -4.45 2.30 -11.57
CA ALA A 54 -3.02 2.11 -11.82
C ALA A 54 -2.32 1.50 -10.60
N THR A 55 -1.23 0.77 -10.87
CA THR A 55 -0.34 0.27 -9.81
C THR A 55 0.41 1.42 -9.18
N LEU A 56 0.35 1.53 -7.86
CA LEU A 56 1.21 2.42 -7.09
C LEU A 56 2.54 1.75 -6.87
N HIS A 57 3.62 2.48 -7.13
CA HIS A 57 4.98 1.97 -7.00
C HIS A 57 5.74 2.71 -5.90
N ARG A 58 6.49 1.98 -5.09
CA ARG A 58 7.41 2.49 -4.05
C ARG A 58 6.73 3.38 -3.00
N TYR A 59 5.52 3.02 -2.58
CA TYR A 59 4.83 3.71 -1.48
C TYR A 59 5.22 3.14 -0.12
N LEU A 60 5.11 3.95 0.94
CA LEU A 60 5.38 3.48 2.30
C LEU A 60 4.24 2.53 2.77
N PRO A 61 4.55 1.42 3.46
CA PRO A 61 3.54 0.52 4.01
C PRO A 61 2.67 1.22 5.05
N ASP A 62 3.19 2.24 5.75
CA ASP A 62 2.47 2.96 6.82
C ASP A 62 1.26 3.79 6.33
N VAL A 63 1.11 4.02 5.02
CA VAL A 63 -0.11 4.66 4.49
C VAL A 63 -1.23 3.65 4.17
N PHE A 64 -0.91 2.36 4.26
CA PHE A 64 -1.82 1.28 3.95
C PHE A 64 -2.17 0.47 5.19
N ARG A 65 -3.44 0.11 5.30
CA ARG A 65 -3.94 -0.82 6.30
C ARG A 65 -4.17 -2.17 5.64
N ARG A 66 -3.53 -3.23 6.17
CA ARG A 66 -3.82 -4.60 5.75
C ARG A 66 -5.23 -5.00 6.17
N ILE A 67 -6.01 -5.54 5.24
CA ILE A 67 -7.41 -5.90 5.46
C ILE A 67 -7.69 -7.40 5.39
N HIS A 68 -6.83 -8.23 4.78
CA HIS A 68 -6.70 -9.68 5.00
C HIS A 68 -5.72 -10.32 4.01
#